data_AF-A0A845RB44-F1
#
_entry.id   AF-A0A845RB44-F1
#
_cell.length_a   1.000
_cell.length_b   1.000
_cell.length_c   1.000
_cell.angle_alpha   90.00
_cell.angle_beta   90.00
_cell.angle_gamma   90.00
#
_symmetry.space_group_name_H-M   'P 1'
#
loop_
_entity.id
_entity.type
_entity.pdbx_description
1 polymer ?
#
loop_
_entity_poly.entity_id
_entity_poly.type
_entity_poly.pdbx_seq_one_letter_code
_entity_poly.pdbx_strand_id
1 'polypeptide(L)' 'MKELWIRLGAVIQITAAEEQTIFSDDEEKMRVTLRTIVAEGRFCPDRETYIPSEAIQEFNHTYGTAYEEENWCCDL' A
#
# COMPACT_ATOMS: atom_id res chain seq x y z
N MET A 1 -7.00 -17.76 1.37
CA MET A 1 -6.26 -16.49 1.34
C MET A 1 -7.14 -15.47 2.02
N LYS A 2 -6.62 -14.65 2.94
CA LYS A 2 -7.40 -13.60 3.61
C LYS A 2 -7.06 -12.26 2.97
N GLU A 3 -8.05 -11.43 2.74
CA GLU A 3 -7.89 -10.07 2.25
C GLU A 3 -7.88 -9.09 3.44
N LEU A 4 -6.97 -8.12 3.40
CA LEU A 4 -6.85 -7.06 4.39
C LEU A 4 -6.67 -5.74 3.64
N TRP A 5 -7.54 -4.78 3.93
CA TRP A 5 -7.36 -3.42 3.44
C TRP A 5 -6.39 -2.65 4.35
N ILE A 6 -5.44 -1.94 3.75
CA ILE A 6 -4.47 -1.11 4.47
C ILE A 6 -4.30 0.23 3.75
N ARG A 7 -3.90 1.26 4.49
CA ARG A 7 -3.38 2.49 3.88
C ARG A 7 -1.86 2.37 3.76
N LEU A 8 -1.35 2.61 2.57
CA LEU A 8 0.06 2.46 2.24
C LEU A 8 0.63 3.79 1.78
N GLY A 9 1.22 4.54 2.71
CA GLY A 9 2.03 5.70 2.38
C GLY A 9 3.48 5.29 2.22
N ALA A 10 4.10 5.64 1.10
CA ALA A 10 5.42 5.13 0.76
C ALA A 10 6.23 6.10 -0.09
N VAL A 11 7.54 5.92 -0.02
CA VAL A 11 8.50 6.53 -0.93
C VAL A 11 8.94 5.49 -1.94
N ILE A 12 8.89 5.85 -3.22
CA ILE A 12 9.34 5.01 -4.32
C ILE A 12 10.50 5.65 -5.08
N GLN A 13 11.43 4.83 -5.55
CA GLN A 13 12.50 5.29 -6.44
C GLN A 13 12.08 5.10 -7.89
N ILE A 14 12.04 6.17 -8.66
CA ILE A 14 11.58 6.16 -10.06
C ILE A 14 12.65 6.72 -11.01
N THR A 15 12.62 6.26 -12.25
CA THR A 15 13.41 6.80 -13.36
C THR A 15 12.65 7.94 -14.06
N ALA A 16 13.35 8.74 -14.88
CA ALA A 16 12.72 9.83 -15.64
C ALA A 16 11.62 9.36 -16.62
N ALA A 17 11.70 8.11 -17.12
CA ALA A 17 10.67 7.55 -17.99
C ALA A 17 9.41 7.14 -17.20
N GLU A 18 9.60 6.58 -16.00
CA GLU A 18 8.51 6.20 -15.11
C GLU A 18 7.81 7.42 -14.52
N GLU A 19 8.56 8.48 -14.20
CA GLU A 19 8.02 9.78 -13.80
C GLU A 19 7.02 10.30 -14.85
N GLN A 20 7.43 10.38 -16.12
CA GLN A 20 6.54 10.82 -17.20
C GLN A 20 5.29 9.95 -17.33
N THR A 21 5.42 8.64 -17.08
CA THR A 21 4.29 7.71 -17.16
C THR A 21 3.33 7.88 -15.99
N ILE A 22 3.85 8.06 -14.77
CA ILE A 22 3.05 8.25 -13.55
C ILE A 22 2.26 9.56 -13.60
N PHE A 23 2.86 10.63 -14.11
CA PHE A 23 2.21 11.94 -14.23
C PHE A 23 1.43 12.14 -15.54
N SER A 24 1.25 11.09 -16.34
CA SER A 24 0.42 11.14 -17.54
C SER A 24 -1.06 10.88 -17.23
N ASP A 25 -1.95 11.22 -18.16
CA ASP A 25 -3.39 10.91 -18.07
C ASP A 25 -3.73 9.44 -18.41
N ASP A 26 -2.72 8.57 -18.55
CA ASP A 26 -2.90 7.14 -18.86
C ASP A 26 -2.89 6.29 -17.57
N GLU A 27 -4.08 6.09 -17.01
CA GLU A 27 -4.27 5.36 -15.75
C GLU A 27 -3.76 3.92 -15.82
N GLU A 28 -3.93 3.24 -16.96
CA GLU A 28 -3.50 1.85 -17.11
C GLU A 28 -1.98 1.75 -17.04
N LYS A 29 -1.27 2.61 -17.79
CA LYS A 29 0.20 2.63 -17.76
C LYS A 29 0.75 3.04 -16.41
N MET A 30 0.13 4.01 -15.75
CA MET A 30 0.50 4.42 -14.40
C MET A 30 0.38 3.23 -13.43
N ARG A 31 -0.74 2.51 -13.45
CA ARG A 31 -0.96 1.31 -12.59
C ARG A 31 0.06 0.21 -12.88
N VAL A 32 0.37 -0.07 -14.14
CA VAL A 32 1.37 -1.07 -14.53
C VAL A 32 2.76 -0.65 -14.02
N THR A 33 3.12 0.61 -14.20
CA THR A 33 4.42 1.15 -13.77
C THR A 33 4.60 1.04 -12.26
N LEU A 34 3.59 1.43 -11.48
CA LEU A 34 3.63 1.30 -10.01
C LEU A 34 3.77 -0.15 -9.55
N ARG A 35 3.06 -1.09 -10.20
CA ARG A 35 3.19 -2.53 -9.90
C ARG A 35 4.62 -3.02 -10.15
N THR A 36 5.24 -2.61 -11.25
CA THR A 36 6.63 -2.95 -11.57
C THR A 36 7.59 -2.41 -10.52
N ILE A 37 7.47 -1.13 -10.14
CA ILE A 37 8.32 -0.49 -9.12
C ILE A 37 8.24 -1.25 -7.79
N VAL A 38 7.03 -1.61 -7.35
CA VAL A 38 6.82 -2.39 -6.11
C VAL A 38 7.41 -3.80 -6.23
N ALA A 39 7.21 -4.48 -7.37
CA ALA A 39 7.74 -5.82 -7.61
C ALA A 39 9.28 -5.86 -7.63
N GLU A 40 9.92 -4.77 -8.05
CA GLU A 40 11.38 -4.60 -8.04
C GLU A 40 11.95 -4.21 -6.68
N GLY A 41 11.11 -4.02 -5.66
CA GLY A 41 11.55 -3.65 -4.31
C GLY A 41 12.01 -2.20 -4.19
N ARG A 42 11.71 -1.33 -5.17
CA ARG A 42 11.99 0.11 -5.13
C ARG A 42 10.94 0.88 -4.32
N PHE A 43 10.45 0.25 -3.27
CA PHE A 43 9.33 0.67 -2.45
C PHE A 43 9.74 0.59 -0.97
N CYS A 44 9.62 1.69 -0.26
CA CYS A 44 9.84 1.77 1.18
C CYS A 44 8.56 2.30 1.84
N PRO A 45 7.89 1.52 2.71
CA PRO A 45 6.84 2.07 3.56
C PRO A 45 7.37 3.29 4.33
N ASP A 46 6.54 4.31 4.45
CA ASP A 46 6.82 5.50 5.24
C ASP A 46 5.70 5.69 6.28
N ARG A 47 5.85 6.67 7.18
CA ARG A 47 5.01 7.00 8.35
C ARG A 47 3.50 7.09 8.11
N GLU A 48 3.06 7.10 6.86
CA GLU A 48 1.66 7.10 6.42
C GLU A 48 1.14 5.69 6.07
N THR A 49 1.91 4.64 6.39
CA THR A 49 1.49 3.24 6.31
C THR A 49 0.85 2.82 7.63
N TYR A 50 -0.41 2.39 7.60
CA TYR A 50 -1.10 1.83 8.75
C TYR A 50 -2.29 0.98 8.32
N ILE A 51 -2.78 0.15 9.24
CA ILE A 51 -4.03 -0.60 9.07
C ILE A 51 -5.14 0.25 9.71
N PRO A 52 -6.12 0.76 8.95
CA PRO A 52 -7.18 1.57 9.53
C PRO A 52 -8.10 0.73 10.43
N SER A 53 -8.64 1.32 11.49
CA SER A 53 -9.48 0.61 12.47
C SER A 53 -10.69 -0.06 11.83
N GLU A 54 -11.30 0.58 10.83
CA GLU A 54 -12.43 0.02 10.08
C GLU A 54 -12.03 -1.28 9.36
N ALA A 55 -10.80 -1.34 8.84
CA ALA A 55 -10.27 -2.53 8.19
C ALA A 55 -10.06 -3.68 9.18
N ILE A 56 -9.61 -3.36 10.40
CA ILE A 56 -9.41 -4.34 11.49
C ILE A 56 -10.76 -4.90 11.92
N GLN A 57 -11.77 -4.04 12.09
CA GLN A 57 -13.13 -4.45 12.45
C GLN A 57 -13.75 -5.35 11.37
N GLU A 58 -13.64 -4.96 10.10
CA GLU A 58 -14.15 -5.75 8.98
C GLU A 58 -13.42 -7.11 8.88
N PHE A 59 -12.11 -7.12 9.06
CA PHE A 59 -11.31 -8.35 9.06
C PHE A 59 -11.72 -9.28 10.20
N ASN A 60 -11.87 -8.74 11.41
CA ASN A 60 -12.35 -9.48 12.59
C ASN A 60 -13.74 -10.07 12.36
N HIS A 61 -14.67 -9.29 11.83
CA HIS A 61 -16.00 -9.75 11.48
C HIS A 61 -15.97 -10.87 10.43
N THR A 62 -15.23 -10.68 9.34
CA THR A 62 -15.19 -11.59 8.19
C THR A 62 -14.52 -12.92 8.54
N TYR A 63 -13.46 -12.89 9.35
CA TYR A 63 -12.64 -14.06 9.62
C TYR A 63 -12.73 -14.59 11.06
N GLY A 64 -13.61 -14.03 11.89
CA GLY A 64 -13.81 -14.45 13.29
C GLY A 64 -12.59 -14.22 14.18
N THR A 65 -11.82 -13.16 13.92
CA THR A 65 -10.64 -12.80 14.72
C THR A 65 -10.97 -11.67 15.71
N ALA A 66 -10.01 -11.34 16.59
CA ALA A 66 -10.17 -10.31 17.63
C ALA A 66 -8.89 -9.46 17.77
N TYR A 67 -8.38 -8.95 16.64
CA TYR A 67 -7.23 -8.04 16.65
C TYR A 67 -7.60 -6.67 17.21
N GLU A 68 -6.68 -6.09 17.98
CA GLU A 68 -6.81 -4.74 18.53
C GLU A 68 -6.61 -3.67 17.46
N GLU A 69 -7.26 -2.52 17.64
CA GLU A 69 -7.30 -1.43 16.66
C GLU A 69 -6.01 -0.57 16.66
N GLU A 70 -5.14 -0.74 17.66
CA GLU A 70 -3.86 -0.03 17.76
C GLU A 70 -2.75 -0.82 17.05
N ASN A 71 -2.57 -0.62 15.75
CA ASN A 71 -1.40 -1.13 15.03
C ASN A 71 -0.65 0.02 14.35
N TRP A 72 0.26 0.64 15.10
CA TRP A 72 1.27 1.53 14.54
C TRP A 72 2.27 0.71 13.70
N CYS A 73 2.26 0.91 12.39
CA CYS A 73 3.26 0.36 11.49
C CYS A 73 4.48 1.30 11.47
N CYS A 74 5.18 1.43 12.60
CA CYS A 74 6.38 2.27 12.70
C CYS A 74 7.43 1.58 13.58
N ASP A 75 7.95 0.45 13.12
CA ASP A 75 9.23 -0.15 13.57
C ASP A 75 9.80 -1.09 12.46
N LEU A 76 9.66 -0.69 11.19
CA LEU A 76 10.38 -1.30 10.06
C LEU A 76 11.49 -0.37 9.57
#